data_AF-A0A4U0U1I4-F1
#
_entry.id   AF-A0A4U0U1I4-F1
#
_cell.length_a   1.000
_cell.length_b   1.000
_cell.length_c   1.000
_cell.angle_alpha   90.00
_cell.angle_beta   90.00
_cell.angle_gamma   90.00
#
_symmetry.space_group_name_H-M   'P 1'
#
loop_
_entity.id
_entity.type
_entity.pdbx_description
1 polymer ?
#
loop_
_entity_poly.entity_id
_entity_poly.type
_entity_poly.pdbx_seq_one_letter_code
_entity_poly.pdbx_strand_id
1 'polypeptide(L)'
;MKLGWHVVRNPGQQQISDPSINRHELELNFFRTKSPWNDIAEDQVGIKSLRSRLKDVLSSLQATAIQIIEPKIDVRKLHDAPLEIDDLLHPSEQLSSSSSEHIETWLRQVYDTSRGFELGTFGGHILATTMKRQSSKWTSISLGYISDVVVLLHRFISAAFSAVCHDADVMSALVNAMTEKLTQRYRTALDQTHPMSNADHIVKDIHDILRAYYEVTLERFKDNVLKQATDYFLLSGPDTPLNLFSPTFVSALTPDEVEHIAGEAPKVKRRRAQLGREIRSLSEAKAILIRG
;
A
#
# COMPACT_ATOMS: atom_id res chain seq x y z
N MET A 1 12.84 47.03 24.31
CA MET A 1 13.70 45.86 24.01
C MET A 1 12.82 44.62 23.96
N LYS A 2 12.69 43.94 22.81
CA LYS A 2 11.78 42.78 22.65
C LYS A 2 12.27 41.48 23.31
N LEU A 3 13.57 41.35 23.57
CA LEU A 3 14.18 40.13 24.12
C LEU A 3 14.57 40.25 25.61
N GLY A 4 14.21 41.34 26.29
CA GLY A 4 14.56 41.59 27.71
C GLY A 4 16.05 41.92 27.96
N TRP A 5 16.45 41.93 29.23
CA TRP A 5 17.83 42.16 29.69
C TRP A 5 18.37 40.96 30.47
N HIS A 6 19.69 40.85 30.58
CA HIS A 6 20.39 39.81 31.34
C HIS A 6 21.66 40.40 31.95
N VAL A 7 21.98 40.04 33.20
CA VAL A 7 23.14 40.60 33.92
C VAL A 7 24.15 39.51 34.20
N VAL A 8 25.43 39.78 33.93
CA VAL A 8 26.55 38.85 34.15
C VAL A 8 27.64 39.58 34.91
N ARG A 9 28.33 38.88 35.81
CA ARG A 9 29.47 39.42 36.54
C ARG A 9 30.77 38.98 35.88
N ASN A 10 31.58 39.94 35.47
CA ASN A 10 32.93 39.68 35.01
C ASN A 10 33.94 39.71 36.17
N PRO A 11 34.94 38.82 36.19
CA PRO A 11 36.04 38.88 37.15
C PRO A 11 36.87 40.16 36.98
N GLY A 12 37.41 40.69 38.07
CA GLY A 12 38.37 41.80 38.04
C GLY A 12 39.81 41.34 37.72
N GLN A 13 40.70 42.27 37.38
CA GLN A 13 42.07 41.97 36.90
C GLN A 13 42.88 41.05 37.84
N GLN A 14 42.75 41.24 39.15
CA GLN A 14 43.43 40.41 40.16
C GLN A 14 42.86 38.99 40.25
N GLN A 15 41.55 38.83 40.04
CA GLN A 15 40.85 37.52 40.08
C GLN A 15 41.09 36.69 38.83
N ILE A 16 41.40 37.33 37.70
CA ILE A 16 41.77 36.66 36.45
C ILE A 16 43.15 35.99 36.56
N SER A 17 44.03 36.54 37.40
CA SER A 17 45.41 36.08 37.54
C SER A 17 45.56 34.90 38.52
N ASP A 18 44.49 34.54 39.24
CA ASP A 18 44.48 33.47 40.23
C ASP A 18 43.77 32.22 39.68
N PRO A 19 44.50 31.15 39.34
CA PRO A 19 43.94 29.93 38.76
C PRO A 19 43.15 29.06 39.76
N SER A 20 43.24 29.35 41.07
CA SER A 20 42.47 28.63 42.10
C SER A 20 41.01 29.08 42.21
N ILE A 21 40.68 30.22 41.60
CA ILE A 21 39.37 30.83 41.69
C ILE A 21 38.40 30.23 40.66
N ASN A 22 37.33 29.62 41.16
CA ASN A 22 36.22 29.20 40.30
C ASN A 22 35.31 30.39 39.96
N ARG A 23 35.41 30.87 38.72
CA ARG A 23 34.59 31.98 38.19
C ARG A 23 33.09 31.77 38.39
N HIS A 24 32.58 30.55 38.20
CA HIS A 24 31.15 30.28 38.29
C HIS A 24 30.64 30.40 39.73
N GLU A 25 31.43 29.94 40.70
CA GLU A 25 31.09 30.04 42.12
C GLU A 25 31.17 31.48 42.61
N LEU A 26 32.17 32.26 42.17
CA LEU A 26 32.25 33.68 42.47
C LEU A 26 31.06 34.48 41.95
N GLU A 27 30.64 34.21 40.72
CA GLU A 27 29.50 34.87 40.11
C GLU A 27 28.20 34.50 40.83
N LEU A 28 27.98 33.20 41.06
CA LEU A 28 26.79 32.71 41.74
C LEU A 28 26.70 33.24 43.17
N ASN A 29 27.81 33.26 43.92
CA ASN A 29 27.80 33.80 45.28
C ASN A 29 27.51 35.31 45.30
N PHE A 30 28.01 36.07 44.31
CA PHE A 30 27.72 37.49 44.20
C PHE A 30 26.24 37.77 43.99
N PHE A 31 25.62 37.10 43.01
CA PHE A 31 24.20 37.27 42.73
C PHE A 31 23.31 36.71 43.85
N ARG A 32 23.81 35.88 44.76
CA ARG A 32 23.04 35.42 45.93
C ARG A 32 23.15 36.32 47.14
N THR A 33 24.29 37.00 47.32
CA THR A 33 24.63 37.63 48.62
C THR A 33 24.77 39.14 48.56
N LYS A 34 24.88 39.75 47.37
CA LYS A 34 25.15 41.19 47.23
C LYS A 34 23.90 41.95 46.77
N SER A 35 23.36 42.77 47.67
CA SER A 35 22.33 43.76 47.34
C SER A 35 22.87 44.87 46.44
N PRO A 36 22.10 45.36 45.45
CA PRO A 36 20.71 44.97 45.09
C PRO A 36 20.60 43.79 44.12
N TRP A 37 21.72 43.15 43.77
CA TRP A 37 21.79 42.13 42.71
C TRP A 37 21.16 40.79 43.08
N ASN A 38 20.95 40.54 44.37
CA ASN A 38 20.28 39.36 44.91
C ASN A 38 18.74 39.43 44.85
N ASP A 39 18.18 40.58 44.47
CA ASP A 39 16.74 40.73 44.29
C ASP A 39 16.30 40.43 42.84
N ILE A 40 17.25 40.13 41.95
CA ILE A 40 16.99 39.81 40.53
C ILE A 40 16.76 38.31 40.37
N ALA A 41 15.81 37.92 39.52
CA ALA A 41 15.47 36.53 39.26
C ALA A 41 16.66 35.72 38.67
N GLU A 42 16.81 34.46 39.10
CA GLU A 42 17.95 33.59 38.73
C GLU A 42 18.04 33.30 37.22
N ASP A 43 16.93 33.40 36.49
CA ASP A 43 16.86 33.23 35.03
C ASP A 43 17.35 34.47 34.26
N GLN A 44 17.54 35.61 34.95
CA GLN A 44 18.02 36.88 34.38
C GLN A 44 19.45 37.25 34.82
N VAL A 45 20.08 36.44 35.68
CA VAL A 45 21.45 36.68 36.17
C VAL A 45 22.38 35.49 35.99
N GLY A 46 23.64 35.78 35.68
CA GLY A 46 24.72 34.80 35.62
C GLY A 46 24.92 34.13 34.26
N ILE A 47 26.12 33.57 34.06
CA ILE A 47 26.55 33.02 32.77
C ILE A 47 25.79 31.75 32.38
N LYS A 48 25.37 30.93 33.34
CA LYS A 48 24.69 29.67 33.07
C LYS A 48 23.30 29.89 32.46
N SER A 49 22.50 30.75 33.09
CA SER A 49 21.17 31.13 32.59
C SER A 49 21.29 31.90 31.26
N LEU A 50 22.29 32.77 31.11
CA LEU A 50 22.55 33.46 29.84
C LEU A 50 22.84 32.45 28.71
N ARG A 51 23.69 31.45 28.97
CA ARG A 51 24.01 30.41 27.97
C ARG A 51 22.78 29.60 27.57
N SER A 52 21.92 29.23 28.53
CA SER A 52 20.66 28.55 28.23
C SER A 52 19.76 29.42 27.38
N ARG A 53 19.55 30.67 27.79
CA ARG A 53 18.70 31.62 27.09
C ARG A 53 19.21 31.93 25.67
N LEU A 54 20.51 32.10 25.48
CA LEU A 54 21.10 32.28 24.16
C LEU A 54 20.92 31.04 23.28
N LYS A 55 21.07 29.82 23.84
CA LYS A 55 20.79 28.58 23.12
C LYS A 55 19.34 28.52 22.66
N ASP A 56 18.39 28.85 23.53
CA ASP A 56 16.96 28.80 23.22
C ASP A 56 16.59 29.85 22.18
N VAL A 57 17.10 31.08 22.33
CA VAL A 57 16.90 32.17 21.36
C VAL A 57 17.52 31.82 20.01
N LEU A 58 18.76 31.32 19.98
CA LEU A 58 19.40 30.90 18.73
C LEU A 58 18.66 29.75 18.06
N SER A 59 18.19 28.77 18.82
CA SER A 59 17.42 27.64 18.30
C SER A 59 16.09 28.12 17.70
N SER A 60 15.42 29.07 18.36
CA SER A 60 14.20 29.69 17.84
C SER A 60 14.46 30.49 16.57
N LEU A 61 15.53 31.29 16.52
CA LEU A 61 15.91 32.09 15.36
C LEU A 61 16.33 31.20 14.19
N GLN A 62 17.04 30.10 14.44
CA GLN A 62 17.37 29.10 13.43
C GLN A 62 16.11 28.43 12.87
N ALA A 63 15.18 28.00 13.73
CA ALA A 63 13.91 27.42 13.28
C ALA A 63 13.09 28.41 12.43
N THR A 64 13.05 29.69 12.83
CA THR A 64 12.39 30.75 12.06
C THR A 64 13.12 31.01 10.74
N ALA A 65 14.46 31.07 10.74
CA ALA A 65 15.24 31.27 9.51
C ALA A 65 15.05 30.12 8.52
N ILE A 66 15.01 28.87 9.00
CA ILE A 66 14.74 27.68 8.17
C ILE A 66 13.36 27.81 7.49
N GLN A 67 12.32 28.20 8.23
CA GLN A 67 10.98 28.42 7.65
C GLN A 67 10.91 29.56 6.62
N ILE A 68 11.82 30.53 6.69
CA ILE A 68 11.92 31.65 5.73
C ILE A 68 12.69 31.24 4.47
N ILE A 69 13.72 30.38 4.64
CA ILE A 69 14.62 29.97 3.56
C ILE A 69 14.05 28.79 2.75
N GLU A 70 13.20 27.95 3.34
CA GLU A 70 12.53 26.88 2.60
C GLU A 70 11.68 27.46 1.45
N PRO A 71 11.99 27.16 0.17
CA PRO A 71 11.20 27.65 -0.95
C PRO A 71 9.78 27.11 -0.83
N LYS A 72 8.82 28.02 -0.65
CA LYS A 72 7.41 27.66 -0.70
C LYS A 72 7.01 27.48 -2.16
N ILE A 73 6.42 26.32 -2.45
CA ILE A 73 5.84 26.04 -3.75
C ILE A 73 4.40 26.56 -3.71
N ASP A 74 4.13 27.58 -4.51
CA ASP A 74 2.77 28.06 -4.75
C ASP A 74 2.06 27.05 -5.66
N VAL A 75 1.03 26.39 -5.14
CA VAL A 75 0.31 25.31 -5.85
C VAL A 75 -0.42 25.85 -7.07
N ARG A 76 -1.02 27.04 -6.96
CA ARG A 76 -1.72 27.73 -8.03
C ARG A 76 -1.06 29.09 -8.21
N LYS A 77 -0.69 29.48 -9.42
CA LYS A 77 0.00 30.75 -9.70
C LYS A 77 -0.96 31.87 -10.10
N LEU A 78 -2.11 31.52 -10.68
CA LEU A 78 -3.14 32.46 -11.13
C LEU A 78 -4.23 32.58 -10.06
N HIS A 79 -4.09 33.59 -9.19
CA HIS A 79 -4.99 33.78 -8.04
C HIS A 79 -6.28 34.54 -8.38
N ASP A 80 -6.29 35.28 -9.48
CA ASP A 80 -7.37 36.17 -9.93
C ASP A 80 -8.34 35.47 -10.91
N ALA A 81 -8.89 34.32 -10.50
CA ALA A 81 -9.79 33.55 -11.34
C ALA A 81 -11.13 34.28 -11.62
N PRO A 82 -11.72 34.11 -12.82
CA PRO A 82 -13.07 34.57 -13.11
C PRO A 82 -14.10 33.92 -12.18
N LEU A 83 -15.05 34.71 -11.67
CA LEU A 83 -16.09 34.26 -10.72
C LEU A 83 -16.90 33.06 -11.23
N GLU A 84 -17.08 32.94 -12.54
CA GLU A 84 -17.84 31.84 -13.17
C GLU A 84 -17.21 30.45 -12.97
N ILE A 85 -15.90 30.40 -12.75
CA ILE A 85 -15.14 29.15 -12.61
C ILE A 85 -14.40 29.04 -11.28
N ASP A 86 -14.40 30.06 -10.43
CA ASP A 86 -13.62 30.08 -9.17
C ASP A 86 -13.98 28.90 -8.24
N ASP A 87 -15.28 28.61 -8.09
CA ASP A 87 -15.79 27.49 -7.30
C ASP A 87 -15.35 26.10 -7.82
N LEU A 88 -14.87 26.03 -9.06
CA LEU A 88 -14.39 24.79 -9.66
C LEU A 88 -12.90 24.53 -9.37
N LEU A 89 -12.13 25.58 -9.10
CA LEU A 89 -10.67 25.50 -9.05
C LEU A 89 -10.17 24.91 -7.74
N HIS A 90 -8.97 24.33 -7.78
CA HIS A 90 -8.29 23.90 -6.58
C HIS A 90 -7.89 25.12 -5.73
N PRO A 91 -8.09 25.08 -4.40
CA PRO A 91 -7.67 26.15 -3.51
C PRO A 91 -6.18 26.48 -3.67
N SER A 92 -5.86 27.76 -3.52
CA SER A 92 -4.48 28.20 -3.47
C SER A 92 -3.84 27.75 -2.16
N GLU A 93 -2.78 26.95 -2.26
CA GLU A 93 -2.04 26.43 -1.12
C GLU A 93 -0.53 26.70 -1.27
N GLN A 94 0.11 27.07 -0.15
CA GLN A 94 1.56 27.24 -0.08
C GLN A 94 2.17 25.98 0.53
N LEU A 95 2.83 25.18 -0.29
CA LEU A 95 3.49 23.96 0.16
C LEU A 95 4.91 24.28 0.64
N SER A 96 5.25 23.83 1.85
CA SER A 96 6.67 23.80 2.26
C SER A 96 7.45 22.86 1.36
N SER A 97 8.58 23.28 0.77
CA SER A 97 9.51 22.31 0.20
C SER A 97 10.10 21.47 1.33
N SER A 98 10.10 20.15 1.24
CA SER A 98 10.96 19.38 2.14
C SER A 98 12.41 19.67 1.76
N SER A 99 13.15 20.37 2.63
CA SER A 99 14.59 20.59 2.44
C SER A 99 15.32 19.27 2.17
N SER A 100 16.14 19.23 1.12
CA SER A 100 16.90 18.01 0.75
C SER A 100 17.90 17.59 1.84
N GLU A 101 18.36 18.52 2.69
CA GLU A 101 19.21 18.22 3.85
C GLU A 101 18.50 17.36 4.91
N HIS A 102 17.16 17.33 4.92
CA HIS A 102 16.38 16.58 5.91
C HIS A 102 16.00 15.17 5.44
N ILE A 103 16.22 14.84 4.16
CA ILE A 103 15.76 13.56 3.62
C ILE A 103 16.56 12.38 4.16
N GLU A 104 17.88 12.53 4.32
CA GLU A 104 18.74 11.47 4.83
C GLU A 104 18.47 11.20 6.30
N THR A 105 18.36 12.24 7.11
CA THR A 105 18.00 12.16 8.54
C THR A 105 16.62 11.51 8.72
N TRP A 106 15.64 11.89 7.91
CA TRP A 106 14.31 11.31 7.93
C TRP A 106 14.32 9.83 7.50
N LEU A 107 15.03 9.48 6.41
CA LEU A 107 15.16 8.09 5.96
C LEU A 107 15.85 7.21 7.00
N ARG A 108 16.89 7.73 7.69
CA ARG A 108 17.54 7.04 8.82
C ARG A 108 16.55 6.76 9.95
N GLN A 109 15.75 7.76 10.33
CA GLN A 109 14.71 7.61 11.34
C GLN A 109 13.65 6.57 10.94
N VAL A 110 13.17 6.61 9.70
CA VAL A 110 12.18 5.64 9.18
C VAL A 110 12.76 4.24 9.14
N TYR A 111 14.02 4.08 8.73
CA TYR A 111 14.72 2.81 8.77
C TYR A 111 14.79 2.28 10.21
N ASP A 112 15.33 3.06 11.15
CA ASP A 112 15.51 2.63 12.54
C ASP A 112 14.21 2.25 13.24
N THR A 113 13.10 2.90 12.91
CA THR A 113 11.77 2.56 13.45
C THR A 113 11.10 1.36 12.75
N SER A 114 11.55 1.00 11.56
CA SER A 114 10.97 -0.10 10.76
C SER A 114 11.85 -1.36 10.74
N ARG A 115 12.96 -1.38 11.49
CA ARG A 115 13.89 -2.51 11.55
C ARG A 115 13.24 -3.73 12.21
N GLY A 116 13.02 -4.77 11.41
CA GLY A 116 12.71 -6.14 11.83
C GLY A 116 13.93 -7.07 11.75
N PHE A 117 13.70 -8.38 11.67
CA PHE A 117 14.74 -9.43 11.60
C PHE A 117 15.57 -9.45 10.29
N GLU A 118 15.37 -8.49 9.39
CA GLU A 118 16.03 -8.49 8.07
C GLU A 118 17.51 -8.09 8.20
N LEU A 119 18.41 -9.08 8.04
CA LEU A 119 19.85 -8.86 8.00
C LEU A 119 20.27 -8.27 6.65
N GLY A 120 20.66 -6.99 6.66
CA GLY A 120 21.37 -6.35 5.54
C GLY A 120 20.51 -5.82 4.39
N THR A 121 19.19 -5.91 4.48
CA THR A 121 18.23 -5.36 3.49
C THR A 121 17.18 -4.47 4.16
N PHE A 122 16.33 -3.84 3.36
CA PHE A 122 15.11 -3.16 3.83
C PHE A 122 13.88 -3.88 3.27
N GLY A 123 12.84 -4.02 4.08
CA GLY A 123 11.57 -4.58 3.60
C GLY A 123 10.95 -3.65 2.55
N GLY A 124 10.49 -4.20 1.42
CA GLY A 124 9.94 -3.41 0.30
C GLY A 124 8.79 -2.45 0.67
N HIS A 125 8.10 -2.71 1.78
CA HIS A 125 7.09 -1.83 2.36
C HIS A 125 7.64 -0.47 2.82
N ILE A 126 8.92 -0.38 3.24
CA ILE A 126 9.57 0.88 3.65
C ILE A 126 9.68 1.82 2.44
N LEU A 127 10.06 1.30 1.27
CA LEU A 127 10.12 2.09 0.04
C LEU A 127 8.73 2.60 -0.37
N ALA A 128 7.71 1.73 -0.32
CA ALA A 128 6.35 2.12 -0.65
C ALA A 128 5.80 3.20 0.30
N THR A 129 6.03 3.05 1.62
CA THR A 129 5.54 3.99 2.64
C THR A 129 6.29 5.32 2.63
N THR A 130 7.61 5.31 2.42
CA THR A 130 8.43 6.53 2.25
C THR A 130 8.05 7.27 0.97
N MET A 131 7.88 6.55 -0.15
CA MET A 131 7.46 7.14 -1.42
C MET A 131 6.06 7.76 -1.32
N LYS A 132 5.10 7.07 -0.67
CA LYS A 132 3.76 7.63 -0.38
C LYS A 132 3.85 8.96 0.38
N ARG A 133 4.73 9.06 1.38
CA ARG A 133 4.88 10.27 2.18
C ARG A 133 5.53 11.41 1.38
N GLN A 134 6.54 11.09 0.56
CA GLN A 134 7.20 12.03 -0.35
C GLN A 134 6.24 12.58 -1.42
N SER A 135 5.43 11.70 -2.03
CA SER A 135 4.50 12.07 -3.09
C SER A 135 3.18 12.66 -2.57
N SER A 136 3.01 12.82 -1.24
CA SER A 136 1.75 13.28 -0.64
C SER A 136 1.27 14.64 -1.14
N LYS A 137 2.21 15.51 -1.54
CA LYS A 137 1.94 16.86 -2.05
C LYS A 137 1.67 16.92 -3.56
N TRP A 138 1.92 15.84 -4.31
CA TRP A 138 1.80 15.83 -5.77
C TRP A 138 0.36 16.02 -6.24
N THR A 139 -0.63 15.54 -5.48
CA THR A 139 -2.04 15.77 -5.79
C THR A 139 -2.37 17.26 -5.81
N SER A 140 -2.00 17.99 -4.76
CA SER A 140 -2.21 19.45 -4.72
C SER A 140 -1.48 20.14 -5.86
N ILE A 141 -0.19 19.82 -6.10
CA ILE A 141 0.61 20.42 -7.19
C ILE A 141 -0.06 20.21 -8.57
N SER A 142 -0.51 18.99 -8.87
CA SER A 142 -1.15 18.67 -10.16
C SER A 142 -2.50 19.38 -10.33
N LEU A 143 -3.33 19.40 -9.27
CA LEU A 143 -4.63 20.08 -9.30
C LEU A 143 -4.48 21.60 -9.42
N GLY A 144 -3.50 22.19 -8.74
CA GLY A 144 -3.18 23.62 -8.86
C GLY A 144 -2.69 23.99 -10.27
N TYR A 145 -1.79 23.19 -10.85
CA TYR A 145 -1.34 23.38 -12.23
C TYR A 145 -2.49 23.34 -13.23
N ILE A 146 -3.39 22.36 -13.12
CA ILE A 146 -4.54 22.28 -14.03
C ILE A 146 -5.53 23.41 -13.80
N SER A 147 -5.70 23.84 -12.55
CA SER A 147 -6.51 25.03 -12.25
C SER A 147 -5.96 26.28 -12.95
N ASP A 148 -4.63 26.46 -12.96
CA ASP A 148 -4.00 27.54 -13.73
C ASP A 148 -4.26 27.41 -15.24
N VAL A 149 -4.16 26.19 -15.80
CA VAL A 149 -4.45 25.96 -17.23
C VAL A 149 -5.92 26.24 -17.55
N VAL A 150 -6.86 25.85 -16.67
CA VAL A 150 -8.29 26.16 -16.82
C VAL A 150 -8.53 27.67 -16.84
N VAL A 151 -7.92 28.42 -15.92
CA VAL A 151 -8.02 29.89 -15.90
C VAL A 151 -7.46 30.49 -17.19
N LEU A 152 -6.29 30.03 -17.65
CA LEU A 152 -5.66 30.51 -18.88
C LEU A 152 -6.56 30.27 -20.10
N LEU A 153 -7.11 29.06 -20.23
CA LEU A 153 -7.99 28.68 -21.33
C LEU A 153 -9.29 29.47 -21.31
N HIS A 154 -9.90 29.63 -20.14
CA HIS A 154 -11.14 30.41 -20.00
C HIS A 154 -10.93 31.85 -20.44
N ARG A 155 -9.86 32.50 -19.96
CA ARG A 155 -9.48 33.87 -20.38
C ARG A 155 -9.26 33.99 -21.87
N PHE A 156 -8.53 33.04 -22.46
CA PHE A 156 -8.29 33.02 -23.90
C PHE A 156 -9.61 32.94 -24.69
N ILE A 157 -10.51 32.03 -24.30
CA ILE A 157 -11.80 31.84 -24.97
C ILE A 157 -12.66 33.10 -24.82
N SER A 158 -12.77 33.66 -23.62
CA SER A 158 -13.51 34.91 -23.38
C SER A 158 -12.95 36.06 -24.22
N ALA A 159 -11.63 36.23 -24.26
CA ALA A 159 -10.98 37.27 -25.07
C ALA A 159 -11.20 37.06 -26.58
N ALA A 160 -11.16 35.81 -27.05
CA ALA A 160 -11.44 35.47 -28.44
C ALA A 160 -12.89 35.79 -28.82
N PHE A 161 -13.86 35.50 -27.95
CA PHE A 161 -15.25 35.88 -28.19
C PHE A 161 -15.39 37.40 -28.27
N SER A 162 -14.86 38.14 -27.29
CA SER A 162 -14.86 39.62 -27.29
C SER A 162 -14.23 40.24 -28.53
N ALA A 163 -13.23 39.59 -29.14
CA ALA A 163 -12.59 40.09 -30.35
C ALA A 163 -13.39 39.82 -31.64
N VAL A 164 -14.17 38.73 -31.68
CA VAL A 164 -14.89 38.28 -32.89
C VAL A 164 -16.30 38.83 -32.95
N CYS A 165 -17.00 38.91 -31.82
CA CYS A 165 -18.39 39.35 -31.76
C CYS A 165 -18.49 40.75 -31.12
N HIS A 166 -19.08 41.70 -31.82
CA HIS A 166 -19.28 43.07 -31.32
C HIS A 166 -20.74 43.35 -30.92
N ASP A 167 -21.65 42.43 -31.26
CA ASP A 167 -23.07 42.50 -30.89
C ASP A 167 -23.25 41.90 -29.49
N ALA A 168 -23.77 42.71 -28.57
CA ALA A 168 -23.88 42.36 -27.16
C ALA A 168 -24.88 41.22 -26.89
N ASP A 169 -25.95 41.13 -27.69
CA ASP A 169 -26.99 40.11 -27.52
C ASP A 169 -26.48 38.76 -28.03
N VAL A 170 -25.82 38.76 -29.19
CA VAL A 170 -25.17 37.56 -29.74
C VAL A 170 -24.04 37.08 -28.83
N MET A 171 -23.22 37.99 -28.30
CA MET A 171 -22.17 37.68 -27.33
C MET A 171 -22.73 36.99 -26.09
N SER A 172 -23.75 37.59 -25.47
CA SER A 172 -24.37 37.07 -24.24
C SER A 172 -24.96 35.68 -24.46
N ALA A 173 -25.67 35.48 -25.57
CA ALA A 173 -26.21 34.17 -25.93
C ALA A 173 -25.10 33.12 -26.13
N LEU A 174 -23.99 33.49 -26.77
CA LEU A 174 -22.89 32.58 -27.08
C LEU A 174 -22.08 32.23 -25.84
N VAL A 175 -21.77 33.21 -24.97
CA VAL A 175 -21.14 32.99 -23.67
C VAL A 175 -22.00 32.04 -22.84
N ASN A 176 -23.29 32.32 -22.65
CA ASN A 176 -24.18 31.46 -21.87
C ASN A 176 -24.26 30.03 -22.41
N ALA A 177 -24.36 29.86 -23.73
CA ALA A 177 -24.40 28.54 -24.37
C ALA A 177 -23.10 27.74 -24.21
N MET A 178 -21.97 28.43 -24.03
CA MET A 178 -20.64 27.83 -23.88
C MET A 178 -20.26 27.59 -22.42
N THR A 179 -20.67 28.45 -21.50
CA THR A 179 -20.28 28.40 -20.07
C THR A 179 -20.58 27.03 -19.46
N GLU A 180 -21.79 26.51 -19.61
CA GLU A 180 -22.14 25.20 -19.04
C GLU A 180 -21.29 24.05 -19.60
N LYS A 181 -21.05 24.07 -20.92
CA LYS A 181 -20.22 23.06 -21.61
C LYS A 181 -18.75 23.16 -21.21
N LEU A 182 -18.22 24.36 -21.06
CA LEU A 182 -16.84 24.60 -20.65
C LEU A 182 -16.64 24.15 -19.20
N THR A 183 -17.52 24.57 -18.29
CA THR A 183 -17.48 24.15 -16.88
C THR A 183 -17.54 22.63 -16.74
N GLN A 184 -18.38 21.94 -17.51
CA GLN A 184 -18.43 20.48 -17.51
C GLN A 184 -17.10 19.85 -17.98
N ARG A 185 -16.49 20.39 -19.05
CA ARG A 185 -15.20 19.90 -19.57
C ARG A 185 -14.06 20.15 -18.58
N TYR A 186 -14.02 21.32 -17.96
CA TYR A 186 -13.03 21.64 -16.93
C TYR A 186 -13.17 20.74 -15.71
N ARG A 187 -14.41 20.46 -15.25
CA ARG A 187 -14.67 19.51 -14.15
C ARG A 187 -14.17 18.12 -14.49
N THR A 188 -14.48 17.63 -15.69
CA THR A 188 -14.00 16.32 -16.15
C THR A 188 -12.48 16.25 -16.16
N ALA A 189 -11.80 17.31 -16.60
CA ALA A 189 -10.34 17.37 -16.60
C ALA A 189 -9.75 17.34 -15.18
N LEU A 190 -10.35 18.06 -14.24
CA LEU A 190 -9.93 18.06 -12.84
C LEU A 190 -10.16 16.70 -12.17
N ASP A 191 -11.33 16.09 -12.41
CA ASP A 191 -11.67 14.77 -11.86
C ASP A 191 -10.75 13.66 -12.40
N GLN A 192 -10.41 13.70 -13.68
CA GLN A 192 -9.49 12.74 -14.30
C GLN A 192 -8.03 12.94 -13.86
N THR A 193 -7.70 14.14 -13.37
CA THR A 193 -6.35 14.43 -12.86
C THR A 193 -6.23 14.19 -11.37
N HIS A 194 -7.19 13.51 -10.74
CA HIS A 194 -6.88 12.80 -9.52
C HIS A 194 -5.78 11.78 -9.85
N PRO A 195 -4.52 12.03 -9.47
CA PRO A 195 -3.48 11.06 -9.73
C PRO A 195 -3.89 9.85 -8.90
N MET A 196 -4.01 8.66 -9.53
CA MET A 196 -4.12 7.43 -8.74
C MET A 196 -3.02 7.48 -7.70
N SER A 197 -3.38 7.27 -6.43
CA SER A 197 -2.38 7.24 -5.37
C SER A 197 -1.33 6.21 -5.78
N ASN A 198 -0.05 6.48 -5.54
CA ASN A 198 1.01 5.48 -5.77
C ASN A 198 0.65 4.14 -5.09
N ALA A 199 -0.14 4.16 -4.01
CA ALA A 199 -0.68 2.97 -3.38
C ALA A 199 -1.64 2.18 -4.28
N ASP A 200 -2.54 2.85 -5.00
CA ASP A 200 -3.50 2.19 -5.90
C ASP A 200 -2.77 1.58 -7.12
N HIS A 201 -1.74 2.26 -7.62
CA HIS A 201 -0.87 1.72 -8.67
C HIS A 201 -0.13 0.47 -8.19
N ILE A 202 0.50 0.53 -7.00
CA ILE A 202 1.22 -0.61 -6.44
C ILE A 202 0.28 -1.78 -6.14
N VAL A 203 -0.91 -1.53 -5.59
CA VAL A 203 -1.91 -2.57 -5.34
C VAL A 203 -2.31 -3.25 -6.65
N LYS A 204 -2.51 -2.46 -7.71
CA LYS A 204 -2.81 -2.99 -9.04
C LYS A 204 -1.67 -3.81 -9.63
N ASP A 205 -0.43 -3.34 -9.52
CA ASP A 205 0.76 -4.08 -9.97
C ASP A 205 0.91 -5.41 -9.22
N ILE A 206 0.77 -5.39 -7.89
CA ILE A 206 0.82 -6.61 -7.06
C ILE A 206 -0.28 -7.58 -7.48
N HIS A 207 -1.50 -7.07 -7.67
CA HIS A 207 -2.62 -7.88 -8.11
C HIS A 207 -2.37 -8.50 -9.49
N ASP A 208 -1.85 -7.74 -10.45
CA ASP A 208 -1.60 -8.21 -11.81
C ASP A 208 -0.48 -9.26 -11.84
N ILE A 209 0.56 -9.09 -11.02
CA ILE A 209 1.62 -10.10 -10.82
C ILE A 209 1.04 -11.37 -10.20
N LEU A 210 0.26 -11.24 -9.12
CA LEU A 210 -0.35 -12.40 -8.44
C LEU A 210 -1.29 -13.16 -9.36
N ARG A 211 -2.09 -12.44 -10.16
CA ARG A 211 -2.99 -13.03 -11.14
C ARG A 211 -2.21 -13.82 -12.19
N ALA A 212 -1.21 -13.21 -12.82
CA ALA A 212 -0.39 -13.87 -13.83
C ALA A 212 0.32 -15.13 -13.27
N TYR A 213 0.85 -15.04 -12.04
CA TYR A 213 1.49 -16.19 -11.40
C TYR A 213 0.50 -17.30 -11.07
N TYR A 214 -0.68 -16.95 -10.53
CA TYR A 214 -1.73 -17.90 -10.18
C TYR A 214 -2.23 -18.68 -11.41
N GLU A 215 -2.46 -17.99 -12.53
CA GLU A 215 -2.90 -18.63 -13.77
C GLU A 215 -1.92 -19.71 -14.24
N VAL A 216 -0.61 -19.41 -14.23
CA VAL A 216 0.42 -20.37 -14.65
C VAL A 216 0.61 -21.50 -13.64
N THR A 217 0.62 -21.19 -12.34
CA THR A 217 0.85 -22.20 -11.30
C THR A 217 -0.33 -23.14 -11.12
N LEU A 218 -1.56 -22.65 -11.27
CA LEU A 218 -2.74 -23.49 -11.19
C LEU A 218 -2.78 -24.52 -12.33
N GLU A 219 -2.45 -24.13 -13.56
CA GLU A 219 -2.38 -25.08 -14.69
C GLU A 219 -1.29 -26.13 -14.47
N ARG A 220 -0.10 -25.73 -14.01
CA ARG A 220 0.96 -26.68 -13.65
C ARG A 220 0.57 -27.62 -12.51
N PHE A 221 -0.16 -27.12 -11.52
CA PHE A 221 -0.65 -27.94 -10.42
C PHE A 221 -1.65 -28.98 -10.91
N LYS A 222 -2.64 -28.58 -11.71
CA LYS A 222 -3.60 -29.50 -12.33
C LYS A 222 -2.90 -30.58 -13.15
N ASP A 223 -1.95 -30.19 -14.00
CA ASP A 223 -1.14 -31.10 -14.80
C ASP A 223 -0.36 -32.09 -13.95
N ASN A 224 0.23 -31.62 -12.85
CA ASN A 224 1.00 -32.47 -11.95
C ASN A 224 0.11 -33.48 -11.23
N VAL A 225 -1.04 -33.05 -10.70
CA VAL A 225 -2.02 -33.95 -10.05
C VAL A 225 -2.55 -34.98 -11.04
N LEU A 226 -2.93 -34.56 -12.26
CA LEU A 226 -3.39 -35.48 -13.30
C LEU A 226 -2.31 -36.48 -13.70
N LYS A 227 -1.07 -36.05 -13.90
CA LYS A 227 0.03 -36.94 -14.31
C LYS A 227 0.48 -37.87 -13.19
N GLN A 228 0.59 -37.38 -11.95
CA GLN A 228 1.10 -38.20 -10.85
C GLN A 228 0.00 -39.03 -10.21
N ALA A 229 -1.05 -38.37 -9.69
CA ALA A 229 -2.07 -39.07 -8.91
C ALA A 229 -2.99 -39.91 -9.82
N THR A 230 -3.45 -39.34 -10.93
CA THR A 230 -4.41 -40.04 -11.80
C THR A 230 -3.70 -40.98 -12.77
N ASP A 231 -2.76 -40.49 -13.58
CA ASP A 231 -2.14 -41.32 -14.60
C ASP A 231 -1.16 -42.33 -13.98
N TYR A 232 -0.12 -41.88 -13.28
CA TYR A 232 0.89 -42.79 -12.76
C TYR A 232 0.36 -43.73 -11.67
N PHE A 233 -0.27 -43.23 -10.60
CA PHE A 233 -0.67 -44.11 -9.49
C PHE A 233 -1.96 -44.91 -9.73
N LEU A 234 -2.91 -44.42 -10.56
CA LEU A 234 -4.20 -45.08 -10.74
C LEU A 234 -4.38 -45.79 -12.09
N LEU A 235 -3.65 -45.42 -13.14
CA LEU A 235 -3.88 -45.95 -14.49
C LEU A 235 -2.68 -46.73 -15.04
N SER A 236 -1.52 -46.08 -15.14
CA SER A 236 -0.43 -46.49 -16.03
C SER A 236 0.84 -46.98 -15.30
N GLY A 237 1.00 -46.71 -14.00
CA GLY A 237 2.18 -47.10 -13.22
C GLY A 237 2.22 -48.59 -12.86
N PRO A 238 3.36 -49.09 -12.35
CA PRO A 238 3.56 -50.52 -12.07
C PRO A 238 2.61 -51.06 -10.99
N ASP A 239 2.33 -50.26 -9.96
CA ASP A 239 1.46 -50.63 -8.83
C ASP A 239 0.01 -50.15 -9.01
N THR A 240 -0.39 -49.81 -10.25
CA THR A 240 -1.76 -49.39 -10.56
C THR A 240 -2.77 -50.47 -10.11
N PRO A 241 -3.92 -50.07 -9.52
CA PRO A 241 -4.98 -51.02 -9.19
C PRO A 241 -5.49 -51.81 -10.40
N LEU A 242 -5.31 -51.28 -11.61
CA LEU A 242 -5.67 -51.99 -12.84
C LEU A 242 -4.81 -53.26 -13.06
N ASN A 243 -3.57 -53.31 -12.56
CA ASN A 243 -2.70 -54.48 -12.68
C ASN A 243 -3.11 -55.63 -11.75
N LEU A 244 -3.95 -55.37 -10.74
CA LEU A 244 -4.49 -56.42 -9.87
C LEU A 244 -5.38 -57.39 -10.67
N PHE A 245 -6.10 -56.89 -11.66
CA PHE A 245 -6.91 -57.72 -12.55
C PHE A 245 -6.22 -57.91 -13.90
N SER A 246 -5.18 -58.73 -13.90
CA SER A 246 -4.34 -59.01 -15.07
C SER A 246 -4.63 -60.37 -15.71
N PRO A 247 -4.28 -60.58 -17.00
CA PRO A 247 -4.36 -61.90 -17.63
C PRO A 247 -3.58 -62.96 -16.85
N THR A 248 -2.45 -62.59 -16.25
CA THR A 248 -1.65 -63.45 -15.36
C THR A 248 -2.42 -63.84 -14.11
N PHE A 249 -3.07 -62.89 -13.43
CA PHE A 249 -3.94 -63.19 -12.29
C PHE A 249 -5.05 -64.17 -12.67
N VAL A 250 -5.76 -63.92 -13.78
CA VAL A 250 -6.85 -64.79 -14.25
C VAL A 250 -6.33 -66.18 -14.60
N SER A 251 -5.17 -66.30 -15.25
CA SER A 251 -4.56 -67.59 -15.58
C SER A 251 -4.01 -68.35 -14.37
N ALA A 252 -3.72 -67.65 -13.27
CA ALA A 252 -3.21 -68.23 -12.04
C ALA A 252 -4.33 -68.73 -11.10
N LEU A 253 -5.61 -68.43 -11.39
CA LEU A 253 -6.75 -68.89 -10.61
C LEU A 253 -6.83 -70.42 -10.64
N THR A 254 -6.94 -71.04 -9.47
CA THR A 254 -7.07 -72.49 -9.35
C THR A 254 -8.50 -72.94 -9.68
N PRO A 255 -8.70 -74.21 -10.09
CA PRO A 255 -10.04 -74.73 -10.36
C PRO A 255 -11.01 -74.60 -9.18
N ASP A 256 -10.50 -74.74 -7.95
CA ASP A 256 -11.31 -74.60 -6.73
C ASP A 256 -11.73 -73.15 -6.48
N GLU A 257 -10.85 -72.18 -6.74
CA GLU A 257 -11.19 -70.75 -6.66
C GLU A 257 -12.19 -70.36 -7.75
N VAL A 258 -12.06 -70.90 -8.96
CA VAL A 258 -13.02 -70.67 -10.04
C VAL A 258 -14.39 -71.27 -9.72
N GLU A 259 -14.47 -72.50 -9.19
CA GLU A 259 -15.74 -73.09 -8.72
C GLU A 259 -16.31 -72.31 -7.52
N HIS A 260 -15.47 -71.71 -6.67
CA HIS A 260 -15.96 -70.84 -5.60
C HIS A 260 -16.55 -69.51 -6.12
N ILE A 261 -15.90 -68.90 -7.11
CA ILE A 261 -16.30 -67.59 -7.68
C ILE A 261 -17.50 -67.74 -8.63
N ALA A 262 -17.47 -68.74 -9.51
CA ALA A 262 -18.43 -68.91 -10.60
C ALA A 262 -19.32 -70.16 -10.47
N GLY A 263 -19.02 -71.05 -9.52
CA GLY A 263 -19.81 -72.25 -9.30
C GLY A 263 -21.17 -71.96 -8.67
N GLU A 264 -22.11 -72.85 -8.95
CA GLU A 264 -23.48 -72.69 -8.50
C GLU A 264 -23.60 -72.89 -6.99
N ALA A 265 -24.39 -72.03 -6.34
CA ALA A 265 -24.69 -72.18 -4.93
C ALA A 265 -25.18 -73.61 -4.62
N PRO A 266 -24.69 -74.26 -3.54
CA PRO A 266 -25.01 -75.66 -3.24
C PRO A 266 -26.51 -75.96 -3.20
N LYS A 267 -27.32 -74.97 -2.79
CA LYS A 267 -28.79 -75.06 -2.79
C LYS A 267 -29.37 -75.19 -4.21
N VAL A 268 -28.85 -74.43 -5.16
CA VAL A 268 -29.26 -74.46 -6.58
C VAL A 268 -28.84 -75.79 -7.22
N LYS A 269 -27.60 -76.24 -6.97
CA LYS A 269 -27.09 -77.54 -7.44
C LYS A 269 -27.95 -78.70 -6.92
N ARG A 270 -28.30 -78.68 -5.62
CA ARG A 270 -29.23 -79.65 -5.01
C ARG A 270 -30.64 -79.58 -5.59
N ARG A 271 -31.19 -78.37 -5.77
CA ARG A 271 -32.53 -78.17 -6.34
C ARG A 271 -32.61 -78.66 -7.78
N ARG A 272 -31.59 -78.40 -8.60
CA ARG A 272 -31.49 -78.92 -9.97
C ARG A 272 -31.43 -80.44 -9.99
N ALA A 273 -30.61 -81.05 -9.14
CA ALA A 273 -30.54 -82.51 -9.04
C ALA A 273 -31.88 -83.14 -8.61
N GLN A 274 -32.64 -82.47 -7.73
CA GLN A 274 -33.99 -82.90 -7.36
C GLN A 274 -34.97 -82.79 -8.53
N LEU A 275 -35.08 -81.61 -9.16
CA LEU A 275 -35.98 -81.38 -10.30
C LEU A 275 -35.65 -82.32 -11.47
N GLY A 276 -34.37 -82.58 -11.74
CA GLY A 276 -33.95 -83.52 -12.77
C GLY A 276 -34.37 -84.97 -12.47
N ARG A 277 -34.42 -85.37 -11.20
CA ARG A 277 -34.98 -86.68 -10.81
C ARG A 277 -36.49 -86.73 -11.01
N GLU A 278 -37.20 -85.68 -10.62
CA GLU A 278 -38.67 -85.57 -10.82
C GLU A 278 -39.03 -85.61 -12.31
N ILE A 279 -38.32 -84.86 -13.16
CA ILE A 279 -38.53 -84.86 -14.62
C ILE A 279 -38.32 -86.26 -15.22
N ARG A 280 -37.26 -86.97 -14.83
CA ARG A 280 -37.01 -88.35 -15.30
C ARG A 280 -38.12 -89.30 -14.91
N SER A 281 -38.52 -89.28 -13.63
CA SER A 281 -39.62 -90.11 -13.12
C SER A 281 -40.93 -89.83 -13.85
N LEU A 282 -41.26 -88.55 -14.06
CA LEU A 282 -42.48 -88.14 -14.78
C LEU A 282 -42.43 -88.52 -16.27
N SER A 283 -41.24 -88.49 -16.89
CA SER A 283 -41.05 -88.88 -18.30
C SER A 283 -41.19 -90.38 -18.50
N GLU A 284 -40.66 -91.19 -17.59
CA GLU A 284 -40.83 -92.65 -17.60
C GLU A 284 -42.30 -93.03 -17.38
N ALA A 285 -42.97 -92.41 -16.40
CA ALA A 285 -44.40 -92.60 -16.17
C ALA A 285 -45.23 -92.22 -17.40
N LYS A 286 -44.92 -91.09 -18.06
CA LYS A 286 -45.55 -90.67 -19.32
C LYS A 286 -45.29 -91.67 -20.45
N ALA A 287 -44.08 -92.20 -20.59
CA ALA A 287 -43.74 -93.18 -21.63
C ALA A 287 -44.49 -94.51 -21.46
N ILE A 288 -44.73 -94.92 -20.21
CA ILE A 288 -45.57 -96.08 -19.88
C ILE A 288 -47.03 -95.79 -20.24
N LEU A 289 -47.55 -94.61 -19.90
CA LEU A 289 -48.92 -94.17 -20.20
C LEU A 289 -49.22 -94.00 -21.71
N ILE A 290 -48.20 -93.79 -22.55
CA ILE A 290 -48.34 -93.69 -24.01
C ILE A 290 -48.23 -95.07 -24.70
N ARG A 291 -47.68 -96.09 -24.01
CA ARG A 291 -47.49 -97.45 -24.53
C ARG A 291 -48.55 -98.46 -24.06
N GLY A 292 -49.38 -98.11 -23.08
CA GLY A 292 -50.57 -98.87 -22.67
C GLY A 292 -51.83 -98.30 -23.29
#